data_AF-A0A967BZG4-F1
#
_entry.id   AF-A0A967BZG4-F1
#
_cell.length_a   1.000
_cell.length_b   1.000
_cell.length_c   1.000
_cell.angle_alpha   90.00
_cell.angle_beta   90.00
_cell.angle_gamma   90.00
#
_symmetry.space_group_name_H-M   'P 1'
#
loop_
_entity.id
_entity.type
_entity.pdbx_description
1 polymer ?
#
loop_
_entity_poly.entity_id
_entity_poly.type
_entity_poly.pdbx_seq_one_letter_code
_entity_poly.pdbx_strand_id
1 'polypeptide(L)'
;MDLWVHQDGPIGMAAPVAEPGALDAFLVSLHSADSPMRAYPPAPPGWEDAEFGNPRREITIDIGGGGSVTVPVSGCAGKVVEQLYGVDAATFHRTRTAAIVVSKVLDQVIGNESVADATRRWSTCMRRQGYRVTTPDDVYELFKDDVEGLLNSTRTVSHLADADAEIGAGDAECKAQSGLATTFARTLIDVGEERLRRNEGVLAAYAKYRKEGLERAAAIVSGSFPDDVDGGS
;
A
#
# COMPACT_ATOMS: atom_id res chain seq x y z
N MET A 1 13.80 -3.01 24.79
CA MET A 1 12.70 -3.84 24.28
C MET A 1 11.90 -2.89 23.43
N ASP A 2 12.06 -3.02 22.12
CA ASP A 2 11.58 -2.01 21.18
C ASP A 2 10.15 -2.37 20.82
N LEU A 3 9.20 -1.48 21.13
CA LEU A 3 7.82 -1.59 20.68
C LEU A 3 7.81 -1.39 19.17
N TRP A 4 7.04 -2.15 18.40
CA TRP A 4 6.97 -2.00 16.94
C TRP A 4 5.55 -1.60 16.53
N VAL A 5 5.43 -0.63 15.62
CA VAL A 5 4.15 -0.23 15.01
C VAL A 5 4.13 -0.77 13.59
N HIS A 6 3.17 -1.64 13.31
CA HIS A 6 2.88 -2.11 11.96
C HIS A 6 2.15 -1.03 11.17
N GLN A 7 2.67 -0.66 10.00
CA GLN A 7 1.94 0.21 9.08
C GLN A 7 0.80 -0.55 8.41
N ASP A 8 -0.33 0.13 8.18
CA ASP A 8 -1.50 -0.41 7.48
C ASP A 8 -1.10 -1.02 6.14
N GLY A 9 -1.04 -2.35 6.12
CA GLY A 9 -0.65 -3.14 4.97
C GLY A 9 -0.77 -4.64 5.28
N PRO A 10 -1.20 -5.48 4.32
CA PRO A 10 -1.54 -6.91 4.51
C PRO A 10 -0.36 -7.83 4.88
N ILE A 11 0.79 -7.27 5.27
CA ILE A 11 2.00 -8.02 5.60
C ILE A 11 2.73 -7.51 6.84
N GLY A 12 2.15 -6.57 7.62
CA GLY A 12 2.76 -6.19 8.89
C GLY A 12 4.24 -5.79 8.73
N MET A 13 4.53 -4.75 7.94
CA MET A 13 5.84 -4.12 8.00
C MET A 13 5.88 -3.29 9.30
N ALA A 14 6.62 -3.78 10.29
CA ALA A 14 6.77 -3.13 11.59
C ALA A 14 7.92 -2.11 11.53
N ALA A 15 7.68 -0.90 12.03
CA ALA A 15 8.73 0.08 12.33
C ALA A 15 8.90 0.18 13.86
N PRO A 16 10.12 0.27 14.40
CA PRO A 16 10.31 0.34 15.84
C PRO A 16 9.86 1.73 16.35
N VAL A 17 9.00 1.75 17.37
CA VAL A 17 8.54 2.94 18.11
C VAL A 17 9.68 3.72 18.76
N ALA A 18 10.82 3.06 18.98
CA ALA A 18 12.04 3.70 19.42
C ALA A 18 12.62 4.67 18.37
N GLU A 19 12.19 4.61 17.10
CA GLU A 19 12.54 5.62 16.11
C GLU A 19 11.87 6.97 16.47
N PRO A 20 12.66 8.05 16.63
CA PRO A 20 12.13 9.38 16.85
C PRO A 20 11.14 9.75 15.74
N GLY A 21 9.87 9.92 16.08
CA GLY A 21 8.80 10.29 15.15
C GLY A 21 7.92 9.13 14.67
N ALA A 22 8.23 7.86 14.93
CA ALA A 22 7.35 6.74 14.55
C ALA A 22 6.05 6.73 15.38
N LEU A 23 6.16 6.97 16.69
CA LEU A 23 5.00 7.14 17.58
C LEU A 23 4.20 8.39 17.21
N ASP A 24 4.87 9.51 16.94
CA ASP A 24 4.20 10.75 16.54
C ASP A 24 3.50 10.58 15.17
N ALA A 25 4.12 9.90 14.20
CA ALA A 25 3.51 9.63 12.90
C ALA A 25 2.27 8.71 13.04
N PHE A 26 2.33 7.70 13.90
CA PHE A 26 1.21 6.81 14.21
C PHE A 26 0.09 7.55 14.96
N LEU A 27 0.44 8.34 15.98
CA LEU A 27 -0.53 9.18 16.69
C LEU A 27 -1.13 10.25 15.78
N VAL A 28 -0.35 10.84 14.87
CA VAL A 28 -0.83 11.78 13.85
C VAL A 28 -1.75 11.07 12.86
N SER A 29 -1.46 9.84 12.42
CA SER A 29 -2.38 9.11 11.54
C SER A 29 -3.70 8.82 12.26
N LEU A 30 -3.66 8.42 13.54
CA LEU A 30 -4.85 8.22 14.37
C LEU A 30 -5.64 9.52 14.60
N HIS A 31 -4.98 10.65 14.87
CA HIS A 31 -5.62 11.96 15.08
C HIS A 31 -5.99 12.67 13.77
N SER A 32 -5.48 12.23 12.62
CA SER A 32 -5.82 12.79 11.31
C SER A 32 -7.22 12.38 10.85
N ALA A 33 -7.79 11.31 11.43
CA ALA A 33 -9.18 10.94 11.22
C ALA A 33 -10.17 11.95 11.83
N ASP A 34 -9.78 12.61 12.94
CA ASP A 34 -10.59 13.61 13.66
C ASP A 34 -10.13 15.06 13.46
N SER A 35 -9.01 15.27 12.76
CA SER A 35 -8.66 16.61 12.30
C SER A 35 -9.75 17.07 11.34
N PRO A 36 -10.51 18.15 11.62
CA PRO A 36 -11.45 18.66 10.65
C PRO A 36 -10.61 18.98 9.44
N MET A 37 -10.82 18.24 8.33
CA MET A 37 -10.21 18.57 7.06
C MET A 37 -10.38 20.07 6.91
N ARG A 38 -9.27 20.82 6.87
CA ARG A 38 -9.36 22.25 6.56
C ARG A 38 -10.22 22.32 5.33
N ALA A 39 -11.37 23.00 5.43
CA ALA A 39 -12.24 23.19 4.29
C ALA A 39 -11.37 23.88 3.24
N TYR A 40 -10.99 23.14 2.20
CA TYR A 40 -10.29 23.73 1.09
C TYR A 40 -11.25 24.77 0.49
N PRO A 41 -10.75 25.95 0.11
CA PRO A 41 -11.57 26.88 -0.63
C PRO A 41 -12.16 26.14 -1.85
N PRO A 42 -13.42 26.43 -2.22
CA PRO A 42 -14.02 25.78 -3.39
C PRO A 42 -13.12 26.02 -4.60
N ALA A 43 -12.98 24.98 -5.44
CA ALA A 43 -12.22 25.09 -6.67
C ALA A 43 -12.79 26.25 -7.52
N PRO A 44 -11.94 27.07 -8.15
CA PRO A 44 -12.43 28.17 -8.99
C PRO A 44 -13.20 27.61 -10.20
N PRO A 45 -14.14 28.38 -10.79
CA PRO A 45 -14.83 27.97 -12.00
C PRO A 45 -13.85 27.56 -13.11
N GLY A 46 -14.12 26.43 -13.77
CA GLY A 46 -13.28 25.89 -14.85
C GLY A 46 -12.03 25.13 -14.38
N TRP A 47 -11.80 24.99 -13.07
CA TRP A 47 -10.67 24.22 -12.55
C TRP A 47 -10.71 22.75 -12.98
N GLU A 48 -11.88 22.10 -12.93
CA GLU A 48 -12.03 20.69 -13.33
C GLU A 48 -11.71 20.48 -14.81
N ASP A 49 -12.18 21.38 -15.69
CA ASP A 49 -11.88 21.37 -17.12
C ASP A 49 -10.39 21.60 -17.37
N ALA A 50 -9.73 22.46 -16.59
CA ALA A 50 -8.31 22.71 -16.72
C ALA A 50 -7.49 21.50 -16.24
N GLU A 51 -7.83 20.95 -15.08
CA GLU A 51 -7.10 19.86 -14.43
C GLU A 51 -7.27 18.54 -15.19
N PHE A 52 -8.52 18.14 -15.45
CA PHE A 52 -8.85 16.82 -16.00
C PHE A 52 -9.15 16.86 -17.51
N GLY A 53 -9.42 18.05 -18.05
CA GLY A 53 -9.72 18.22 -19.46
C GLY A 53 -11.14 17.78 -19.82
N ASN A 54 -11.29 17.22 -21.01
CA ASN A 54 -12.60 16.79 -21.51
C ASN A 54 -12.95 15.42 -20.91
N PRO A 55 -14.07 15.26 -20.18
CA PRO A 55 -14.48 13.98 -19.59
C PRO A 55 -14.65 12.85 -20.63
N ARG A 56 -14.94 13.19 -21.90
CA ARG A 56 -15.00 12.20 -23.01
C ARG A 56 -13.62 11.64 -23.40
N ARG A 57 -12.55 12.22 -22.88
CA ARG A 57 -11.16 11.77 -23.06
C ARG A 57 -10.62 11.11 -21.80
N GLU A 58 -11.48 10.62 -20.92
CA GLU A 58 -11.07 9.68 -19.87
C GLU A 58 -10.93 8.28 -20.45
N ILE A 59 -10.12 7.45 -19.79
CA ILE A 59 -10.07 6.01 -20.07
C ILE A 59 -10.50 5.24 -18.84
N THR A 60 -11.23 4.15 -19.05
CA THR A 60 -11.54 3.16 -18.02
C THR A 60 -10.59 1.97 -18.15
N ILE A 61 -9.96 1.59 -17.04
CA ILE A 61 -8.99 0.50 -16.96
C ILE A 61 -9.54 -0.54 -15.98
N ASP A 62 -9.63 -1.79 -16.42
CA ASP A 62 -9.98 -2.93 -15.56
C ASP A 62 -8.84 -3.21 -14.56
N ILE A 63 -9.18 -3.36 -13.27
CA ILE A 63 -8.22 -3.64 -12.19
C ILE A 63 -8.37 -5.05 -11.60
N GLY A 64 -9.09 -5.92 -12.31
CA GLY A 64 -9.46 -7.27 -11.89
C GLY A 64 -10.57 -7.29 -10.84
N GLY A 65 -11.17 -8.47 -10.63
CA GLY A 65 -12.17 -8.68 -9.58
C GLY A 65 -13.49 -7.92 -9.78
N GLY A 66 -13.81 -7.52 -11.01
CA GLY A 66 -15.01 -6.72 -11.33
C GLY A 66 -14.87 -5.23 -11.04
N GLY A 67 -13.68 -4.77 -10.62
CA GLY A 67 -13.38 -3.36 -10.41
C GLY A 67 -12.80 -2.69 -11.64
N SER A 68 -13.04 -1.38 -11.76
CA SER A 68 -12.41 -0.53 -12.77
C SER A 68 -12.02 0.83 -12.20
N VAL A 69 -10.98 1.44 -12.76
CA VAL A 69 -10.59 2.83 -12.48
C VAL A 69 -10.76 3.68 -13.73
N THR A 70 -11.38 4.84 -13.59
CA THR A 70 -11.44 5.85 -14.65
C THR A 70 -10.40 6.93 -14.37
N VAL A 71 -9.58 7.25 -15.36
CA VAL A 71 -8.53 8.26 -15.24
C VAL A 71 -8.58 9.25 -16.40
N PRO A 72 -8.34 10.55 -16.13
CA PRO A 72 -8.21 11.55 -17.17
C PRO A 72 -6.90 11.36 -17.92
N VAL A 73 -6.95 11.38 -19.25
CA VAL A 73 -5.76 11.41 -20.12
C VAL A 73 -5.64 12.72 -20.88
N SER A 74 -6.32 13.75 -20.39
CA SER A 74 -6.30 15.11 -20.93
C SER A 74 -6.16 16.14 -19.81
N GLY A 75 -6.30 17.43 -20.14
CA GLY A 75 -6.09 18.52 -19.17
C GLY A 75 -4.64 18.62 -18.71
N CYS A 76 -4.42 19.34 -17.62
CA CYS A 76 -3.12 19.43 -16.96
C CYS A 76 -2.64 18.06 -16.48
N ALA A 77 -3.52 17.23 -15.91
CA ALA A 77 -3.16 15.90 -15.40
C ALA A 77 -2.55 15.01 -16.48
N GLY A 78 -3.21 14.91 -17.65
CA GLY A 78 -2.68 14.15 -18.79
C GLY A 78 -1.35 14.71 -19.31
N LYS A 79 -1.27 16.04 -19.49
CA LYS A 79 -0.04 16.70 -19.98
C LYS A 79 1.15 16.51 -19.05
N VAL A 80 0.94 16.59 -17.73
CA VAL A 80 2.00 16.36 -16.75
C VAL A 80 2.52 14.93 -16.85
N VAL A 81 1.64 13.94 -17.01
CA VAL A 81 2.05 12.55 -17.22
C VAL A 81 2.91 12.42 -18.48
N GLU A 82 2.49 13.03 -19.58
CA GLU A 82 3.23 12.97 -20.85
C GLU A 82 4.61 13.62 -20.76
N GLN A 83 4.69 14.82 -20.18
CA GLN A 83 5.94 15.55 -20.02
C GLN A 83 6.89 14.84 -19.05
N LEU A 84 6.36 14.35 -17.93
CA LEU A 84 7.16 13.70 -16.91
C LEU A 84 7.65 12.34 -17.39
N TYR A 85 6.78 11.50 -17.92
CA TYR A 85 7.12 10.11 -18.21
C TYR A 85 7.54 9.86 -19.66
N GLY A 86 7.39 10.84 -20.56
CA GLY A 86 7.85 10.75 -21.96
C GLY A 86 7.07 9.73 -22.80
N VAL A 87 5.84 9.44 -22.40
CA VAL A 87 4.92 8.49 -23.03
C VAL A 87 3.50 9.05 -22.93
N ASP A 88 2.63 8.72 -23.88
CA ASP A 88 1.23 9.19 -23.83
C ASP A 88 0.54 8.77 -22.51
N ALA A 89 -0.33 9.66 -22.00
CA ALA A 89 -0.93 9.45 -20.68
C ALA A 89 -1.74 8.15 -20.60
N ALA A 90 -2.42 7.76 -21.68
CA ALA A 90 -3.21 6.54 -21.70
C ALA A 90 -2.34 5.28 -21.57
N THR A 91 -1.22 5.21 -22.30
CA THR A 91 -0.24 4.13 -22.20
C THR A 91 0.41 4.08 -20.82
N PHE A 92 0.79 5.24 -20.27
CA PHE A 92 1.33 5.29 -18.91
C PHE A 92 0.35 4.72 -17.89
N HIS A 93 -0.90 5.19 -17.89
CA HIS A 93 -1.90 4.76 -16.92
C HIS A 93 -2.23 3.27 -17.05
N ARG A 94 -2.38 2.73 -18.27
CA ARG A 94 -2.58 1.29 -18.46
C ARG A 94 -1.40 0.48 -17.94
N THR A 95 -0.17 0.90 -18.25
CA THR A 95 1.05 0.20 -17.84
C THR A 95 1.24 0.25 -16.32
N ARG A 96 1.04 1.42 -15.71
CA ARG A 96 1.08 1.60 -14.25
C ARG A 96 0.03 0.75 -13.55
N THR A 97 -1.22 0.80 -14.03
CA THR A 97 -2.31 0.03 -13.44
C THR A 97 -2.05 -1.46 -13.55
N ALA A 98 -1.61 -1.94 -14.72
CA ALA A 98 -1.21 -3.34 -14.88
C ALA A 98 -0.08 -3.72 -13.93
N ALA A 99 0.95 -2.89 -13.75
CA ALA A 99 2.01 -3.13 -12.77
C ALA A 99 1.51 -3.17 -11.31
N ILE A 100 0.53 -2.34 -10.94
CA ILE A 100 -0.11 -2.37 -9.60
C ILE A 100 -0.96 -3.64 -9.44
N VAL A 101 -1.72 -4.05 -10.45
CA VAL A 101 -2.49 -5.30 -10.40
C VAL A 101 -1.55 -6.49 -10.26
N VAL A 102 -0.38 -6.46 -10.90
CA VAL A 102 0.67 -7.46 -10.70
C VAL A 102 1.15 -7.51 -9.24
N SER A 103 1.15 -6.38 -8.52
CA SER A 103 1.48 -6.37 -7.07
C SER A 103 0.40 -6.93 -6.15
N LYS A 104 -0.80 -7.29 -6.65
CA LYS A 104 -1.83 -8.03 -5.89
C LYS A 104 -1.49 -9.53 -5.74
N VAL A 105 -0.20 -9.84 -5.58
CA VAL A 105 0.29 -11.20 -5.31
C VAL A 105 -0.30 -11.72 -4.00
N LEU A 106 -0.46 -10.84 -3.01
CA LEU A 106 -0.92 -11.22 -1.67
C LEU A 106 -2.34 -11.81 -1.68
N ASP A 107 -3.27 -11.27 -2.45
CA ASP A 107 -4.64 -11.82 -2.55
C ASP A 107 -4.63 -13.28 -3.05
N GLN A 108 -3.73 -13.59 -3.99
CA GLN A 108 -3.57 -14.95 -4.51
C GLN A 108 -2.88 -15.88 -3.52
N VAL A 109 -1.92 -15.36 -2.74
CA VAL A 109 -1.26 -16.12 -1.67
C VAL A 109 -2.26 -16.45 -0.56
N ILE A 110 -3.06 -15.47 -0.11
CA ILE A 110 -4.08 -15.65 0.93
C ILE A 110 -5.18 -16.62 0.44
N GLY A 111 -5.57 -16.52 -0.83
CA GLY A 111 -6.53 -17.44 -1.45
C GLY A 111 -6.00 -18.84 -1.76
N ASN A 112 -4.71 -19.12 -1.54
CA ASN A 112 -4.13 -20.43 -1.79
C ASN A 112 -4.59 -21.44 -0.73
N GLU A 113 -5.05 -22.62 -1.16
CA GLU A 113 -5.56 -23.66 -0.26
C GLU A 113 -4.52 -24.09 0.80
N SER A 114 -3.24 -24.22 0.41
CA SER A 114 -2.18 -24.60 1.37
C SER A 114 -1.97 -23.53 2.44
N VAL A 115 -2.06 -22.25 2.07
CA VAL A 115 -1.97 -21.12 3.01
C VAL A 115 -3.21 -21.10 3.90
N ALA A 116 -4.41 -21.24 3.33
CA ALA A 116 -5.65 -21.31 4.10
C ALA A 116 -5.64 -22.46 5.12
N ASP A 117 -5.10 -23.62 4.75
CA ASP A 117 -4.94 -24.78 5.63
C ASP A 117 -3.98 -24.51 6.78
N ALA A 118 -2.83 -23.89 6.48
CA ALA A 118 -1.88 -23.49 7.50
C ALA A 118 -2.47 -22.42 8.45
N THR A 119 -3.25 -21.47 7.93
CA THR A 119 -3.99 -20.48 8.73
C THR A 119 -5.00 -21.14 9.66
N ARG A 120 -5.72 -22.18 9.22
CA ARG A 120 -6.65 -22.93 10.11
C ARG A 120 -5.93 -23.66 11.25
N ARG A 121 -4.73 -24.22 10.97
CA ARG A 121 -3.89 -24.83 12.01
C ARG A 121 -3.35 -23.79 12.98
N TRP A 122 -2.87 -22.66 12.46
CA TRP A 122 -2.39 -21.53 13.26
C TRP A 122 -3.50 -21.00 14.18
N SER A 123 -4.70 -20.75 13.65
CA SER A 123 -5.80 -20.22 14.46
C SER A 123 -6.25 -21.20 15.55
N THR A 124 -6.16 -22.50 15.28
CA THR A 124 -6.38 -23.54 16.29
C THR A 124 -5.34 -23.49 17.40
N CYS A 125 -4.07 -23.25 17.06
CA CYS A 125 -3.01 -23.06 18.04
C CYS A 125 -3.25 -21.80 18.89
N MET A 126 -3.53 -20.65 18.27
CA MET A 126 -3.81 -19.39 18.97
C MET A 126 -4.99 -19.53 19.94
N ARG A 127 -6.06 -20.22 19.52
CA ARG A 127 -7.21 -20.52 20.41
C ARG A 127 -6.84 -21.37 21.61
N ARG A 128 -5.90 -22.31 21.48
CA ARG A 128 -5.39 -23.10 22.63
C ARG A 128 -4.57 -22.25 23.60
N GLN A 129 -3.94 -21.19 23.10
CA GLN A 129 -3.26 -20.19 23.93
C GLN A 129 -4.21 -19.14 24.53
N GLY A 130 -5.51 -19.18 24.20
CA GLY A 130 -6.53 -18.28 24.75
C GLY A 130 -6.93 -17.13 23.83
N TYR A 131 -6.29 -16.96 22.68
CA TYR A 131 -6.58 -15.89 21.73
C TYR A 131 -7.71 -16.27 20.77
N ARG A 132 -8.72 -15.41 20.65
CA ARG A 132 -9.86 -15.62 19.75
C ARG A 132 -9.61 -14.99 18.38
N VAL A 133 -8.81 -15.67 17.58
CA VAL A 133 -8.45 -15.25 16.22
C VAL A 133 -8.80 -16.34 15.20
N THR A 134 -9.16 -15.91 14.00
CA THR A 134 -9.49 -16.74 12.82
C THR A 134 -8.42 -16.57 11.75
N THR A 135 -7.96 -15.34 11.55
CA THR A 135 -6.89 -14.97 10.61
C THR A 135 -5.77 -14.22 11.32
N PRO A 136 -4.54 -14.17 10.77
CA PRO A 136 -3.46 -13.36 11.32
C PRO A 136 -3.81 -11.88 11.48
N ASP A 137 -4.69 -11.33 10.63
CA ASP A 137 -5.12 -9.93 10.73
C ASP A 137 -5.99 -9.69 11.98
N ASP A 138 -6.67 -10.71 12.49
CA ASP A 138 -7.48 -10.58 13.72
C ASP A 138 -6.59 -10.32 14.96
N VAL A 139 -5.27 -10.51 14.87
CA VAL A 139 -4.33 -10.19 15.96
C VAL A 139 -4.36 -8.70 16.30
N TYR A 140 -4.60 -7.81 15.31
CA TYR A 140 -4.71 -6.38 15.56
C TYR A 140 -5.89 -6.01 16.47
N GLU A 141 -7.00 -6.74 16.36
CA GLU A 141 -8.18 -6.52 17.20
C GLU A 141 -7.92 -6.86 18.67
N LEU A 142 -6.90 -7.68 18.97
CA LEU A 142 -6.50 -7.98 20.35
C LEU A 142 -5.94 -6.75 21.08
N PHE A 143 -5.38 -5.78 20.34
CA PHE A 143 -4.77 -4.58 20.89
C PHE A 143 -5.72 -3.38 20.97
N LYS A 144 -6.96 -3.51 20.49
CA LYS A 144 -7.88 -2.38 20.36
C LYS A 144 -8.11 -1.66 21.69
N ASP A 145 -8.39 -2.41 22.75
CA ASP A 145 -8.60 -1.87 24.09
C ASP A 145 -7.29 -1.29 24.68
N ASP A 146 -6.13 -1.85 24.30
CA ASP A 146 -4.83 -1.34 24.70
C ASP A 146 -4.53 0.03 24.09
N VAL A 147 -4.78 0.15 22.78
CA VAL A 147 -4.62 1.39 22.03
C VAL A 147 -5.61 2.45 22.53
N GLU A 148 -6.88 2.10 22.74
CA GLU A 148 -7.85 3.03 23.31
C GLU A 148 -7.43 3.48 24.73
N GLY A 149 -6.94 2.55 25.53
CA GLY A 149 -6.39 2.82 26.86
C GLY A 149 -5.17 3.75 26.82
N LEU A 150 -4.31 3.62 25.81
CA LEU A 150 -3.18 4.51 25.61
C LEU A 150 -3.65 5.92 25.25
N LEU A 151 -4.60 6.05 24.32
CA LEU A 151 -5.14 7.34 23.86
C LEU A 151 -5.88 8.10 24.96
N ASN A 152 -6.59 7.40 25.84
CA ASN A 152 -7.30 7.99 26.97
C ASN A 152 -6.45 8.07 28.26
N SER A 153 -5.15 7.74 28.18
CA SER A 153 -4.20 7.75 29.31
C SER A 153 -4.55 6.81 30.47
N THR A 154 -5.33 5.75 30.24
CA THR A 154 -5.61 4.70 31.24
C THR A 154 -4.63 3.52 31.17
N ARG A 155 -3.89 3.39 30.07
CA ARG A 155 -2.78 2.44 29.88
C ARG A 155 -1.52 3.19 29.49
N THR A 156 -0.38 2.55 29.69
CA THR A 156 0.93 3.11 29.35
C THR A 156 1.49 2.44 28.09
N VAL A 157 2.45 3.09 27.44
CA VAL A 157 3.21 2.48 26.33
C VAL A 157 3.89 1.17 26.78
N SER A 158 4.37 1.10 28.03
CA SER A 158 4.98 -0.13 28.58
C SER A 158 3.96 -1.27 28.66
N HIS A 159 2.73 -1.00 29.08
CA HIS A 159 1.67 -2.01 29.13
C HIS A 159 1.39 -2.58 27.74
N LEU A 160 1.23 -1.71 26.74
CA LEU A 160 1.02 -2.13 25.35
C LEU A 160 2.22 -2.95 24.83
N ALA A 161 3.45 -2.56 25.15
CA ALA A 161 4.65 -3.30 24.74
C ALA A 161 4.75 -4.69 25.39
N ASP A 162 4.36 -4.82 26.65
CA ASP A 162 4.33 -6.11 27.34
C ASP A 162 3.27 -7.04 26.72
N ALA A 163 2.07 -6.49 26.43
CA ALA A 163 1.00 -7.23 25.74
C ALA A 163 1.40 -7.66 24.32
N ASP A 164 2.05 -6.77 23.56
CA ASP A 164 2.56 -7.05 22.22
C ASP A 164 3.58 -8.17 22.21
N ALA A 165 4.51 -8.17 23.18
CA ALA A 165 5.51 -9.21 23.29
C ALA A 165 4.93 -10.58 23.66
N GLU A 166 3.94 -10.62 24.56
CA GLU A 166 3.25 -11.86 24.93
C GLU A 166 2.50 -12.45 23.73
N ILE A 167 1.67 -11.65 23.06
CA ILE A 167 0.90 -12.07 21.88
C ILE A 167 1.84 -12.45 20.74
N GLY A 168 2.89 -11.66 20.51
CA GLY A 168 3.89 -11.89 19.46
C GLY A 168 4.67 -13.18 19.66
N ALA A 169 5.04 -13.52 20.90
CA ALA A 169 5.67 -14.80 21.21
C ALA A 169 4.74 -15.98 20.91
N GLY A 170 3.47 -15.88 21.32
CA GLY A 170 2.45 -16.88 21.03
C GLY A 170 2.19 -17.07 19.54
N ASP A 171 2.06 -15.96 18.81
CA ASP A 171 1.89 -15.96 17.35
C ASP A 171 3.10 -16.59 16.63
N ALA A 172 4.33 -16.23 17.01
CA ALA A 172 5.54 -16.79 16.44
C ALA A 172 5.62 -18.31 16.64
N GLU A 173 5.33 -18.80 17.85
CA GLU A 173 5.26 -20.22 18.14
C GLU A 173 4.18 -20.92 17.28
N CYS A 174 2.97 -20.36 17.26
CA CYS A 174 1.87 -20.93 16.48
C CYS A 174 2.13 -20.92 14.97
N LYS A 175 2.82 -19.91 14.44
CA LYS A 175 3.26 -19.85 13.03
C LYS A 175 4.28 -20.94 12.72
N ALA A 176 5.21 -21.20 13.64
CA ALA A 176 6.18 -22.28 13.51
C ALA A 176 5.51 -23.66 13.54
N GLN A 177 4.65 -23.93 14.53
CA GLN A 177 3.98 -25.24 14.67
C GLN A 177 3.01 -25.55 13.52
N SER A 178 2.29 -24.55 13.01
CA SER A 178 1.32 -24.72 11.93
C SER A 178 1.95 -24.83 10.54
N GLY A 179 3.23 -24.44 10.43
CA GLY A 179 3.94 -24.25 9.16
C GLY A 179 3.48 -23.02 8.38
N LEU A 180 2.69 -22.12 8.97
CA LEU A 180 2.11 -20.97 8.29
C LEU A 180 3.18 -20.06 7.68
N ALA A 181 4.19 -19.66 8.45
CA ALA A 181 5.23 -18.75 7.97
C ALA A 181 5.97 -19.33 6.74
N THR A 182 6.36 -20.60 6.80
CA THR A 182 7.05 -21.26 5.68
C THR A 182 6.14 -21.46 4.47
N THR A 183 4.89 -21.87 4.68
CA THR A 183 3.92 -22.09 3.59
C THR A 183 3.59 -20.79 2.87
N PHE A 184 3.36 -19.72 3.65
CA PHE A 184 3.11 -18.39 3.12
C PHE A 184 4.31 -17.88 2.31
N ALA A 185 5.52 -17.93 2.87
CA ALA A 185 6.73 -17.45 2.20
C ALA A 185 7.00 -18.18 0.88
N ARG A 186 6.86 -19.51 0.85
CA ARG A 186 7.01 -20.31 -0.39
C ARG A 186 5.96 -19.95 -1.42
N THR A 187 4.70 -19.89 -1.00
CA THR A 187 3.59 -19.54 -1.91
C THR A 187 3.76 -18.12 -2.46
N LEU A 188 4.23 -17.18 -1.64
CA LEU A 188 4.53 -15.82 -2.06
C LEU A 188 5.63 -15.78 -3.13
N ILE A 189 6.69 -16.55 -2.96
CA ILE A 189 7.76 -16.67 -3.97
C ILE A 189 7.19 -17.30 -5.24
N ASP A 190 6.51 -18.45 -5.16
CA ASP A 190 6.01 -19.16 -6.33
C ASP A 190 5.01 -18.32 -7.14
N VAL A 191 4.05 -17.69 -6.47
CA VAL A 191 3.07 -16.80 -7.12
C VAL A 191 3.75 -15.54 -7.64
N GLY A 192 4.68 -14.98 -6.86
CA GLY A 192 5.46 -13.80 -7.24
C GLY A 192 6.28 -14.03 -8.50
N GLU A 193 7.08 -15.09 -8.55
CA GLU A 193 7.90 -15.47 -9.71
C GLU A 193 7.05 -15.69 -10.96
N GLU A 194 5.94 -16.42 -10.84
CA GLU A 194 5.06 -16.66 -11.96
C GLU A 194 4.41 -15.36 -12.47
N ARG A 195 4.04 -14.46 -11.55
CA ARG A 195 3.50 -13.14 -11.90
C ARG A 195 4.55 -12.26 -12.56
N LEU A 196 5.77 -12.22 -12.03
CA LEU A 196 6.89 -11.49 -12.64
C LEU A 196 7.14 -12.00 -14.07
N ARG A 197 7.26 -13.31 -14.26
CA ARG A 197 7.51 -13.94 -15.56
C ARG A 197 6.40 -13.65 -16.57
N ARG A 198 5.13 -13.76 -16.17
CA ARG A 198 3.99 -13.46 -17.06
C ARG A 198 3.87 -11.98 -17.42
N ASN A 199 4.42 -11.08 -16.61
CA ASN A 199 4.23 -9.63 -16.77
C ASN A 199 5.54 -8.87 -17.00
N GLU A 200 6.62 -9.57 -17.32
CA GLU A 200 7.97 -9.00 -17.45
C GLU A 200 7.99 -7.76 -18.34
N GLY A 201 7.34 -7.81 -19.50
CA GLY A 201 7.27 -6.68 -20.43
C GLY A 201 6.58 -5.43 -19.85
N VAL A 202 5.46 -5.61 -19.14
CA VAL A 202 4.73 -4.50 -18.51
C VAL A 202 5.53 -3.92 -17.35
N LEU A 203 6.16 -4.78 -16.54
CA LEU A 203 7.00 -4.34 -15.42
C LEU A 203 8.25 -3.62 -15.91
N ALA A 204 8.91 -4.11 -16.95
CA ALA A 204 10.06 -3.47 -17.58
C ALA A 204 9.68 -2.11 -18.18
N ALA A 205 8.53 -2.03 -18.86
CA ALA A 205 8.02 -0.76 -19.38
C ALA A 205 7.73 0.24 -18.24
N TYR A 206 7.06 -0.19 -17.18
CA TYR A 206 6.77 0.68 -16.04
C TYR A 206 8.05 1.14 -15.32
N ALA A 207 9.00 0.23 -15.10
CA ALA A 207 10.29 0.55 -14.51
C ALA A 207 11.06 1.57 -15.35
N LYS A 208 11.06 1.42 -16.67
CA LYS A 208 11.62 2.38 -17.63
C LYS A 208 10.96 3.76 -17.47
N TYR A 209 9.62 3.84 -17.51
CA TYR A 209 8.91 5.11 -17.36
C TYR A 209 9.25 5.80 -16.04
N ARG A 210 9.27 5.07 -14.92
CA ARG A 210 9.64 5.64 -13.62
C ARG A 210 11.06 6.18 -13.60
N LYS A 211 12.03 5.44 -14.15
CA LYS A 211 13.42 5.87 -14.21
C LYS A 211 13.55 7.17 -15.02
N GLU A 212 13.05 7.17 -16.26
CA GLU A 212 13.13 8.35 -17.11
C GLU A 212 12.35 9.54 -16.52
N GLY A 213 11.22 9.28 -15.86
CA GLY A 213 10.45 10.31 -15.19
C GLY A 213 11.17 10.95 -14.01
N LEU A 214 11.95 10.18 -13.23
CA LEU A 214 12.81 10.73 -12.19
C LEU A 214 13.92 11.61 -12.77
N GLU A 215 14.53 11.18 -13.87
CA GLU A 215 15.55 11.97 -14.59
C GLU A 215 14.96 13.29 -15.11
N ARG A 216 13.78 13.27 -15.73
CA ARG A 216 13.08 14.48 -16.20
C ARG A 216 12.64 15.38 -15.05
N ALA A 217 12.11 14.83 -13.97
CA ALA A 217 11.76 15.60 -12.77
C ALA A 217 12.96 16.36 -12.21
N ALA A 218 14.12 15.68 -12.12
CA ALA A 218 15.35 16.30 -11.65
C ALA A 218 15.79 17.46 -12.57
N ALA A 219 15.65 17.30 -13.89
CA ALA A 219 15.93 18.37 -14.85
C ALA A 219 14.99 19.58 -14.69
N ILE A 220 13.69 19.33 -14.50
CA ILE A 220 12.67 20.39 -14.28
C ILE A 220 12.98 21.17 -12.99
N VAL A 221 13.22 20.47 -11.88
CA VAL A 221 13.48 21.09 -10.58
C VAL A 221 14.81 21.86 -10.56
N SER A 222 15.80 21.40 -11.34
CA SER A 222 17.09 22.09 -11.48
C SER A 222 17.10 23.21 -12.54
N GLY A 223 15.97 23.46 -13.21
CA GLY A 223 15.85 24.50 -14.25
C GLY A 223 16.63 24.19 -15.54
N SER A 224 17.00 22.93 -15.77
CA SER A 224 17.82 22.48 -16.89
C SER A 224 16.95 21.86 -17.99
N PHE A 225 16.07 22.65 -18.59
CA PHE A 225 15.24 22.19 -19.72
C PHE A 225 16.07 22.13 -21.02
N PRO A 226 15.95 21.07 -21.84
CA PRO A 226 16.31 21.16 -23.25
C PRO A 226 15.31 22.08 -23.96
N ASP A 227 15.78 23.10 -24.68
CA ASP A 227 14.96 24.14 -25.34
C ASP A 227 14.06 23.62 -26.50
N ASP A 228 14.01 22.32 -26.77
CA ASP A 228 13.43 21.75 -28.00
C ASP A 228 11.95 21.30 -27.88
N VAL A 229 11.13 22.00 -27.09
CA VAL A 229 9.67 21.81 -27.18
C VAL A 229 9.06 23.01 -27.89
N ASP A 230 9.20 23.00 -29.21
CA ASP A 230 8.49 23.91 -30.11
C ASP A 230 6.99 23.89 -29.79
N GLY A 231 6.51 25.02 -29.27
CA GLY A 231 5.10 25.33 -29.13
C GLY A 231 4.46 25.52 -30.51
N GLY A 232 4.16 24.42 -31.18
CA GLY A 232 3.31 24.42 -32.37
C GLY A 232 1.94 24.99 -32.02
N SER A 233 1.70 26.23 -32.47
CA SER A 233 0.43 26.94 -32.42
C SER A 233 -0.54 26.44 -33.50
#